data_AF-A0A0E3RC03-F1
#
_entry.id   AF-A0A0E3RC03-F1
#
_cell.length_a   1.000
_cell.length_b   1.000
_cell.length_c   1.000
_cell.angle_alpha   90.00
_cell.angle_beta   90.00
_cell.angle_gamma   90.00
#
_symmetry.space_group_name_H-M   'P 1'
#
loop_
_entity.id
_entity.type
_entity.pdbx_description
1 polymer ?
#
loop_
_entity_poly.entity_id
_entity_poly.type
_entity_poly.pdbx_seq_one_letter_code
_entity_poly.pdbx_strand_id
1 'polypeptide(L)'
;MGGPICAEFEGTIISRTIQIRGEQTLENLHEAIFKAFDRFDEHLYEFLFGVGPDDRSAVYSLPAEVEFPGLDEEMAGDVRTTTIDSLGLEAGRAFGYRFDFGDDWLHQIDVTAIEDYSGKGKYPKITKKVRKSPPQYPDEDDE
;
A
#
# COMPACT_ATOMS: atom_id res chain seq x y z
N MET A 1 -10.70 -2.23 -1.19
CA MET A 1 -9.64 -2.89 -1.97
C MET A 1 -10.25 -3.22 -3.31
N GLY A 2 -9.57 -2.89 -4.40
CA GLY A 2 -9.90 -3.29 -5.77
C GLY A 2 -8.82 -4.21 -6.35
N GLY A 3 -8.99 -4.62 -7.61
CA GLY A 3 -8.12 -5.56 -8.31
C GLY A 3 -8.89 -6.78 -8.83
N PRO A 4 -8.21 -7.86 -9.23
CA PRO A 4 -8.80 -9.09 -9.75
C PRO A 4 -9.39 -9.93 -8.61
N ILE A 5 -10.42 -9.38 -7.98
CA ILE A 5 -11.11 -9.98 -6.85
C ILE A 5 -12.15 -10.98 -7.39
N CYS A 6 -11.96 -12.28 -7.12
CA CYS A 6 -12.94 -13.31 -7.47
C CYS A 6 -14.28 -13.10 -6.73
N ALA A 7 -15.36 -13.69 -7.26
CA ALA A 7 -16.73 -13.52 -6.76
C ALA A 7 -16.91 -13.82 -5.25
N GLU A 8 -16.09 -14.71 -4.66
CA GLU A 8 -16.12 -15.00 -3.22
C GLU A 8 -15.87 -13.74 -2.35
N PHE A 9 -15.07 -12.81 -2.86
CA PHE A 9 -14.60 -11.64 -2.11
C PHE A 9 -15.33 -10.35 -2.52
N GLU A 10 -16.13 -10.39 -3.58
CA GLU A 10 -16.86 -9.24 -4.10
C GLU A 10 -17.84 -8.66 -3.05
N GLY A 11 -17.85 -7.33 -2.91
CA GLY A 11 -18.69 -6.64 -1.93
C GLY A 11 -18.31 -6.87 -0.46
N THR A 12 -17.21 -7.59 -0.18
CA THR A 12 -16.75 -7.83 1.19
C THR A 12 -15.70 -6.82 1.64
N ILE A 13 -15.74 -6.42 2.92
CA ILE A 13 -14.69 -5.59 3.51
C ILE A 13 -13.54 -6.49 3.96
N ILE A 14 -12.42 -6.40 3.24
CA ILE A 14 -11.15 -7.02 3.59
C ILE A 14 -10.20 -5.92 4.05
N SER A 15 -9.70 -6.00 5.28
CA SER A 15 -8.85 -4.93 5.82
C SER A 15 -7.78 -5.44 6.77
N ARG A 16 -6.71 -4.66 6.88
CA ARG A 16 -5.57 -4.90 7.76
C ARG A 16 -5.31 -3.63 8.56
N THR A 17 -5.14 -3.76 9.86
CA THR A 17 -4.66 -2.65 10.69
C THR A 17 -3.18 -2.86 10.96
N ILE A 18 -2.37 -1.89 10.55
CA ILE A 18 -0.92 -1.92 10.66
C ILE A 18 -0.50 -0.73 11.52
N GLN A 19 0.32 -1.00 12.53
CA GLN A 19 1.07 0.03 13.24
C GLN A 19 2.46 0.12 12.63
N ILE A 20 2.88 1.32 12.27
CA ILE A 20 4.19 1.63 11.70
C ILE A 20 4.77 2.83 12.43
N ARG A 21 6.09 2.93 12.53
CA ARG A 21 6.72 4.10 13.15
C ARG A 21 6.99 5.21 12.14
N GLY A 22 7.03 6.43 12.65
CA GLY A 22 7.29 7.64 11.87
C GLY A 22 8.61 7.62 11.10
N GLU A 23 9.66 7.04 11.67
CA GLU A 23 10.98 6.94 11.03
C GLU A 23 11.07 5.87 9.93
N GLN A 24 10.07 5.00 9.81
CA GLN A 24 10.04 3.95 8.79
C GLN A 24 9.60 4.51 7.44
N THR A 25 10.00 3.83 6.37
CA THR A 25 9.79 4.32 5.00
C THR A 25 8.49 3.79 4.40
N LEU A 26 8.09 4.37 3.26
CA LEU A 26 7.02 3.82 2.43
C LEU A 26 7.35 2.39 1.94
N GLU A 27 8.62 2.07 1.70
CA GLU A 27 9.05 0.68 1.42
C GLU A 27 8.73 -0.25 2.59
N ASN A 28 8.99 0.16 3.85
CA ASN A 28 8.59 -0.66 5.00
C ASN A 28 7.07 -0.83 5.11
N LEU A 29 6.30 0.19 4.72
CA LEU A 29 4.84 0.09 4.66
C LEU A 29 4.40 -0.90 3.57
N HIS A 30 5.02 -0.85 2.39
CA HIS A 30 4.79 -1.80 1.31
C HIS A 30 5.03 -3.24 1.80
N GLU A 31 6.19 -3.54 2.38
CA GLU A 31 6.51 -4.87 2.91
C GLU A 31 5.46 -5.35 3.94
N ALA A 32 5.00 -4.43 4.79
CA ALA A 32 3.98 -4.73 5.79
C ALA A 32 2.62 -5.06 5.16
N ILE A 33 2.21 -4.31 4.13
CA ILE A 33 0.97 -4.56 3.38
C ILE A 33 1.09 -5.88 2.60
N PHE A 34 2.18 -6.08 1.87
CA PHE A 34 2.49 -7.27 1.09
C PHE A 34 2.34 -8.53 1.95
N LYS A 35 2.99 -8.54 3.12
CA LYS A 35 2.86 -9.62 4.11
C LYS A 35 1.47 -9.71 4.73
N ALA A 36 0.80 -8.58 4.98
CA ALA A 36 -0.52 -8.59 5.61
C ALA A 36 -1.59 -9.23 4.72
N PHE A 37 -1.45 -9.09 3.40
CA PHE A 37 -2.31 -9.69 2.39
C PHE A 37 -1.78 -10.99 1.80
N ASP A 38 -0.78 -11.61 2.45
CA ASP A 38 -0.25 -12.92 2.10
C ASP A 38 0.22 -13.01 0.63
N ARG A 39 0.74 -11.88 0.10
CA ARG A 39 1.39 -11.81 -1.22
C ARG A 39 2.74 -12.52 -1.18
N PHE A 40 3.16 -13.04 -2.32
CA PHE A 40 4.35 -13.89 -2.42
C PHE A 40 5.21 -13.62 -3.65
N ASP A 41 4.66 -13.03 -4.72
CA ASP A 41 5.44 -12.63 -5.90
C ASP A 41 5.56 -11.10 -5.95
N GLU A 42 6.79 -10.57 -5.97
CA GLU A 42 7.03 -9.13 -5.86
C GLU A 42 6.92 -8.46 -7.24
N HIS A 43 6.13 -7.39 -7.30
CA HIS A 43 5.92 -6.56 -8.49
C HIS A 43 6.11 -5.08 -8.17
N LEU A 44 6.05 -4.25 -9.21
CA LEU A 44 6.05 -2.80 -9.05
C LEU A 44 4.87 -2.33 -8.19
N TYR A 45 5.12 -1.29 -7.42
CA TYR A 45 4.15 -0.66 -6.54
C TYR A 45 4.39 0.85 -6.44
N GLU A 46 3.34 1.56 -6.03
CA GLU A 46 3.39 3.00 -5.79
C GLU A 46 2.38 3.41 -4.72
N PHE A 47 2.62 4.57 -4.11
CA PHE A 47 1.69 5.23 -3.22
C PHE A 47 1.16 6.51 -3.89
N LEU A 48 -0.15 6.70 -3.79
CA LEU A 48 -0.88 7.77 -4.46
C LEU A 48 -1.39 8.76 -3.41
N PHE A 49 -0.94 10.01 -3.50
CA PHE A 49 -1.35 11.08 -2.60
C PHE A 49 -2.06 12.18 -3.39
N GLY A 50 -3.15 12.67 -2.82
CA GLY A 50 -3.90 13.80 -3.33
C GLY A 50 -5.16 14.02 -2.50
N VAL A 51 -6.25 14.44 -3.13
CA VAL A 51 -7.55 14.66 -2.47
C VAL A 51 -8.17 13.33 -2.02
N GLY A 52 -7.89 12.24 -2.72
CA GLY A 52 -8.44 10.91 -2.45
C GLY A 52 -7.45 9.78 -2.74
N PRO A 53 -7.86 8.52 -2.48
CA PRO A 53 -6.99 7.35 -2.64
C PRO A 53 -6.62 7.05 -4.10
N ASP A 54 -7.42 7.50 -5.07
CA ASP A 54 -7.16 7.32 -6.51
C ASP A 54 -6.47 8.54 -7.15
N ASP A 55 -6.16 9.56 -6.34
CA ASP A 55 -5.57 10.82 -6.82
C ASP A 55 -4.04 10.68 -6.96
N ARG A 56 -3.56 10.89 -8.19
CA ARG A 56 -2.14 10.78 -8.57
C ARG A 56 -1.40 12.12 -8.53
N SER A 57 -1.94 13.15 -7.89
CA SER A 57 -1.29 14.48 -7.82
C SER A 57 0.11 14.43 -7.20
N ALA A 58 0.38 13.45 -6.33
CA ALA A 58 1.70 13.13 -5.82
C ALA A 58 1.88 11.61 -5.79
N VAL A 59 2.81 11.10 -6.60
CA VAL A 59 3.12 9.66 -6.69
C VAL A 59 4.48 9.39 -6.06
N TYR A 60 4.53 8.39 -5.19
CA TYR A 60 5.78 7.88 -4.62
C TYR A 60 6.00 6.46 -5.10
N SER A 61 7.10 6.22 -5.81
CA SER A 61 7.47 4.90 -6.34
C SER A 61 8.97 4.71 -6.27
N LEU A 62 9.45 3.53 -6.65
CA LEU A 62 10.88 3.33 -6.89
C LEU A 62 11.31 4.14 -8.12
N PRO A 63 12.50 4.78 -8.09
CA PRO A 63 13.03 5.41 -9.28
C PRO A 63 13.24 4.35 -10.36
N ALA A 64 12.69 4.59 -11.54
CA ALA A 64 12.88 3.70 -12.66
C ALA A 64 14.37 3.71 -13.05
N GLU A 65 15.05 2.57 -12.90
CA GLU A 65 16.44 2.43 -13.38
C GLU A 65 16.53 2.49 -14.92
N VAL A 66 15.39 2.37 -15.59
CA VAL A 66 15.21 2.42 -17.03
C VAL A 66 14.02 3.33 -17.33
N GLU A 67 14.16 4.27 -18.27
CA GLU A 67 13.01 5.07 -18.75
C GLU A 67 11.96 4.12 -19.36
N PHE A 68 10.88 3.84 -18.64
CA PHE A 68 9.72 3.18 -19.22
C PHE A 68 8.81 4.24 -19.83
N PRO A 69 8.41 4.09 -21.12
CA PRO A 69 7.45 5.00 -21.72
C PRO A 69 6.13 4.98 -20.93
N GLY A 70 5.71 6.14 -20.40
CA GLY A 70 4.55 6.29 -19.52
C GLY A 70 4.87 6.43 -18.02
N LEU A 71 6.15 6.37 -17.62
CA LEU A 71 6.66 6.79 -16.30
C LEU A 71 7.28 8.20 -16.35
N ASP A 72 6.78 9.06 -17.24
CA ASP A 72 7.17 10.47 -17.35
C ASP A 72 6.46 11.37 -16.31
N GLU A 73 5.73 10.78 -15.37
CA GLU A 73 5.16 11.50 -14.23
C GLU A 73 6.27 11.94 -13.27
N GLU A 74 6.28 13.23 -12.94
CA GLU A 74 7.18 13.80 -11.93
C GLU A 74 6.87 13.17 -10.57
N MET A 75 7.65 12.16 -10.19
CA MET A 75 7.48 11.48 -8.90
C MET A 75 7.68 12.49 -7.76
N ALA A 76 6.78 12.46 -6.79
CA ALA A 76 6.88 13.27 -5.58
C ALA A 76 8.00 12.78 -4.64
N GLY A 77 8.42 11.51 -4.76
CA GLY A 77 9.57 11.00 -4.01
C GLY A 77 9.82 9.50 -4.18
N ASP A 78 10.96 9.06 -3.64
CA ASP A 78 11.38 7.65 -3.60
C ASP A 78 10.83 6.97 -2.34
N VAL A 79 10.14 5.83 -2.51
CA VAL A 79 9.58 5.02 -1.42
C VAL A 79 10.63 4.48 -0.43
N ARG A 80 11.88 4.32 -0.86
CA ARG A 80 13.00 3.85 -0.02
C ARG A 80 13.50 4.89 0.97
N THR A 81 13.23 6.16 0.70
CA THR A 81 13.79 7.27 1.49
C THR A 81 12.73 8.15 2.13
N THR A 82 11.51 8.15 1.58
CA THR A 82 10.37 8.88 2.14
C THR A 82 9.88 8.17 3.40
N THR A 83 9.97 8.86 4.55
CA THR A 83 9.51 8.33 5.84
C THR A 83 8.04 8.67 6.09
N ILE A 84 7.36 7.89 6.94
CA ILE A 84 5.97 8.14 7.33
C ILE A 84 5.82 9.55 7.95
N ASP A 85 6.77 9.99 8.78
CA ASP A 85 6.74 11.33 9.37
C ASP A 85 6.90 12.45 8.34
N SER A 86 7.72 12.23 7.29
CA SER A 86 7.96 13.26 6.27
C SER A 86 6.72 13.58 5.43
N LEU A 87 5.73 12.68 5.41
CA LEU A 87 4.50 12.83 4.64
C LEU A 87 3.50 13.80 5.28
N GLY A 88 3.73 14.21 6.55
CA GLY A 88 2.83 15.12 7.26
C GLY A 88 1.40 14.59 7.32
N LEU A 89 1.24 13.30 7.63
CA LEU A 89 -0.06 12.65 7.71
C LEU A 89 -0.88 13.18 8.90
N GLU A 90 -2.19 13.19 8.75
CA GLU A 90 -3.14 13.54 9.81
C GLU A 90 -4.15 12.40 9.98
N ALA A 91 -4.65 12.21 11.21
CA ALA A 91 -5.72 11.24 11.45
C ALA A 91 -6.98 11.62 10.66
N GLY A 92 -7.58 10.64 9.98
CA GLY A 92 -8.69 10.83 9.05
C GLY A 92 -8.27 11.04 7.59
N ARG A 93 -6.97 11.22 7.30
CA ARG A 93 -6.47 11.26 5.93
C ARG A 93 -6.53 9.86 5.30
N ALA A 94 -6.90 9.81 4.03
CA ALA A 94 -6.82 8.62 3.19
C ALA A 94 -5.86 8.85 2.03
N PHE A 95 -5.15 7.80 1.61
CA PHE A 95 -4.29 7.80 0.43
C PHE A 95 -4.25 6.41 -0.21
N GLY A 96 -3.75 6.32 -1.45
CA GLY A 96 -3.75 5.09 -2.23
C GLY A 96 -2.46 4.30 -2.14
N TYR A 97 -2.58 3.01 -2.37
CA TYR A 97 -1.48 2.10 -2.65
C TYR A 97 -1.88 1.19 -3.81
N ARG A 98 -1.09 1.21 -4.87
CA ARG A 98 -1.24 0.32 -6.02
C ARG A 98 -0.09 -0.67 -6.05
N PHE A 99 -0.43 -1.94 -6.26
CA PHE A 99 0.50 -3.04 -6.33
C PHE A 99 0.22 -3.88 -7.56
N ASP A 100 1.28 -4.37 -8.21
CA ASP A 100 1.22 -5.10 -9.47
C ASP A 100 0.57 -4.27 -10.58
N PHE A 101 1.39 -3.71 -11.47
CA PHE A 101 0.87 -2.84 -12.52
C PHE A 101 0.16 -3.61 -13.64
N GLY A 102 0.30 -4.94 -13.69
CA GLY A 102 -0.46 -5.79 -14.60
C GLY A 102 -1.87 -6.07 -14.08
N ASP A 103 -1.97 -6.44 -12.80
CA ASP A 103 -3.24 -6.82 -12.16
C ASP A 103 -3.99 -5.65 -11.51
N ASP A 104 -3.31 -4.54 -11.23
CA ASP A 104 -3.87 -3.31 -10.66
C ASP A 104 -4.56 -3.54 -9.29
N TRP A 105 -3.81 -4.10 -8.33
CA TRP A 105 -4.30 -4.23 -6.96
C TRP A 105 -4.33 -2.87 -6.26
N LEU A 106 -5.54 -2.37 -5.99
CA LEU A 106 -5.75 -1.06 -5.37
C LEU A 106 -6.14 -1.17 -3.90
N HIS A 107 -5.45 -0.45 -3.04
CA HIS A 107 -5.77 -0.34 -1.61
C HIS A 107 -5.93 1.11 -1.22
N GLN A 108 -7.04 1.42 -0.56
CA GLN A 108 -7.16 2.63 0.23
C GLN A 108 -6.49 2.40 1.59
N ILE A 109 -5.65 3.34 2.00
CA ILE A 109 -5.00 3.37 3.30
C ILE A 109 -5.59 4.55 4.09
N ASP A 110 -6.23 4.23 5.21
CA ASP A 110 -6.80 5.21 6.13
C ASP A 110 -5.88 5.41 7.34
N VAL A 111 -5.47 6.65 7.59
CA VAL A 111 -4.72 7.04 8.78
C VAL A 111 -5.70 7.13 9.96
N THR A 112 -5.83 6.06 10.72
CA THR A 112 -6.84 5.98 11.78
C THR A 112 -6.45 6.67 13.09
N ALA A 113 -5.17 6.71 13.43
CA ALA A 113 -4.64 7.35 14.62
C ALA A 113 -3.15 7.67 14.46
N ILE A 114 -2.70 8.73 15.13
CA ILE A 114 -1.29 9.10 15.26
C ILE A 114 -1.05 9.35 16.76
N GLU A 115 -0.08 8.65 17.34
CA GLU A 115 0.16 8.66 18.79
C GLU A 115 1.66 8.78 19.08
N ASP A 116 2.02 9.60 20.07
CA ASP A 116 3.38 9.62 20.61
C ASP A 116 3.66 8.31 21.36
N TYR A 117 4.42 7.41 20.74
CA TYR A 117 4.68 6.09 21.28
C TYR A 117 6.16 5.88 21.61
N SER A 118 6.49 5.86 22.92
CA SER A 118 7.84 5.60 23.43
C SER A 118 8.13 4.13 23.77
N GLY A 119 7.25 3.21 23.36
CA GLY A 119 7.37 1.80 23.70
C GLY A 119 8.41 1.05 22.87
N LYS A 120 8.93 -0.05 23.43
CA LYS A 120 9.87 -0.95 22.75
C LYS A 120 9.09 -2.03 21.99
N GLY A 121 9.52 -2.37 20.77
CA GLY A 121 8.88 -3.41 19.96
C GLY A 121 9.40 -3.44 18.52
N LYS A 122 9.06 -4.50 17.79
CA LYS A 122 9.32 -4.61 16.35
C LYS A 122 8.14 -4.03 15.56
N TYR A 123 8.44 -3.20 14.58
CA TYR A 123 7.50 -2.54 13.68
C TYR A 123 8.01 -2.68 12.23
N PRO A 124 7.13 -2.69 11.21
CA PRO A 124 5.69 -2.53 11.32
C PRO A 124 5.03 -3.79 11.91
N LYS A 125 3.84 -3.63 12.50
CA LYS A 125 3.11 -4.71 13.15
C LYS A 125 1.65 -4.73 12.72
N ILE A 126 1.19 -5.89 12.26
CA ILE A 126 -0.22 -6.14 11.96
C ILE A 126 -0.95 -6.40 13.29
N THR A 127 -1.91 -5.56 13.64
CA THR A 127 -2.68 -5.65 14.88
C THR A 127 -4.06 -6.27 14.68
N LYS A 128 -4.60 -6.19 13.46
CA LYS A 128 -5.92 -6.74 13.11
C LYS A 128 -5.95 -7.22 11.66
N LYS A 129 -6.56 -8.38 11.42
CA LYS A 129 -6.93 -8.87 10.08
C LYS A 129 -8.44 -9.09 10.04
N VAL A 130 -9.10 -8.55 9.02
CA VAL A 130 -10.54 -8.77 8.75
C VAL A 130 -10.66 -9.53 7.42
N ARG A 131 -11.27 -10.72 7.47
CA ARG A 131 -11.40 -11.70 6.37
C ARG A 131 -10.06 -12.22 5.82
N LYS A 132 -10.15 -13.34 5.09
CA LYS A 132 -9.01 -13.91 4.35
C LYS A 132 -8.57 -12.95 3.26
N SER A 133 -7.29 -13.03 2.90
CA SER A 133 -6.75 -12.27 1.76
C SER A 133 -7.25 -12.93 0.47
N PRO A 134 -7.64 -12.16 -0.57
CA PRO A 134 -7.80 -12.71 -1.90
C PRO A 134 -6.49 -13.34 -2.36
N PRO A 135 -6.53 -14.40 -3.19
CA PRO A 135 -5.32 -14.94 -3.79
C PRO A 135 -4.60 -13.85 -4.62
N GLN A 136 -3.30 -14.02 -4.84
CA GLN A 136 -2.54 -13.06 -5.65
C GLN A 136 -2.88 -13.19 -7.13
N TYR A 137 -3.07 -14.41 -7.61
CA TYR A 137 -3.53 -14.72 -8.95
C TYR A 137 -4.77 -15.60 -8.87
N PRO A 138 -5.73 -15.46 -9.80
CA PRO A 138 -6.80 -16.45 -9.93
C PRO A 138 -6.17 -17.83 -10.20
N ASP A 139 -6.78 -18.88 -9.68
CA ASP A 139 -6.36 -20.24 -10.02
C ASP A 139 -6.55 -20.43 -11.54
N GLU A 140 -5.58 -21.03 -12.24
CA GLU A 140 -5.60 -21.19 -13.71
C GLU A 140 -6.83 -21.96 -14.24
N ASP A 141 -7.60 -22.59 -13.36
CA ASP A 141 -8.85 -23.31 -13.66
C ASP A 141 -10.11 -22.41 -13.68
N ASP A 142 -9.99 -21.11 -13.40
CA ASP A 142 -11.08 -20.12 -13.42
C ASP A 142 -11.14 -19.34 -14.76
N GLU A 143 -10.63 -19.94 -15.86
CA GLU A 143 -10.69 -19.42 -17.25
C GLU A 143 -11.83 -20.03 -18.10
#